data_AF-A0A0T9M5J9-F1
#
_entry.id   AF-A0A0T9M5J9-F1
#
_cell.length_a   1.000
_cell.length_b   1.000
_cell.length_c   1.000
_cell.angle_alpha   90.00
_cell.angle_beta   90.00
_cell.angle_gamma   90.00
#
_symmetry.space_group_name_H-M   'P 1'
#
loop_
_entity.id
_entity.type
_entity.pdbx_description
1 polymer ?
#
loop_
_entity_poly.entity_id
_entity_poly.type
_entity_poly.pdbx_seq_one_letter_code
_entity_poly.pdbx_strand_id
1 'polypeptide(L)'
;MRALPLCLLALSLTGCTLLPSKPSTTDNPIKQPPPVIERSPTAAPRPAPVKLYKSAEELVGKPFRDLGEVSGESCQSTVQDSPPSISTARKRMQIRASYMKANAVLLHECEIQSGVPGCYQQAVCQGSALNVSSK
;
A
#
# COMPACT_ATOMS: atom_id res chain seq x y z
N MET A 1 -36.32 -18.38 -31.94
CA MET A 1 -36.32 -19.84 -32.12
C MET A 1 -35.05 -20.26 -32.86
N ARG A 2 -34.30 -21.22 -32.29
CA ARG A 2 -33.26 -22.10 -32.90
C ARG A 2 -31.99 -21.42 -33.43
N ALA A 3 -30.77 -21.94 -33.24
CA ALA A 3 -30.27 -23.11 -32.54
C ALA A 3 -28.75 -22.95 -32.33
N LEU A 4 -28.24 -23.38 -31.17
CA LEU A 4 -26.83 -23.77 -30.98
C LEU A 4 -26.55 -25.05 -31.79
N PRO A 5 -25.30 -25.26 -32.22
CA PRO A 5 -24.48 -26.31 -31.59
C PRO A 5 -23.04 -25.81 -31.33
N LEU A 6 -22.47 -26.03 -30.14
CA LEU A 6 -21.78 -27.25 -29.67
C LEU A 6 -20.43 -27.51 -30.36
N CYS A 7 -19.45 -27.91 -29.53
CA CYS A 7 -18.11 -28.45 -29.80
C CYS A 7 -16.96 -27.40 -29.71
N LEU A 8 -15.94 -27.51 -28.84
CA LEU A 8 -15.40 -28.64 -28.08
C LEU A 8 -14.69 -28.20 -26.79
N LEU A 9 -15.01 -28.92 -25.72
CA LEU A 9 -14.17 -29.16 -24.54
C LEU A 9 -12.96 -30.01 -24.93
N ALA A 10 -11.73 -29.56 -24.62
CA ALA A 10 -10.52 -30.37 -24.37
C ALA A 10 -9.35 -29.40 -24.04
N LEU A 11 -8.43 -29.55 -23.09
CA LEU A 11 -8.08 -30.58 -22.12
C LEU A 11 -7.53 -29.86 -20.87
N SER A 12 -7.91 -30.34 -19.70
CA SER A 12 -7.16 -30.15 -18.45
C SER A 12 -5.81 -30.88 -18.55
N LEU A 13 -4.69 -30.16 -18.45
CA LEU A 13 -3.42 -30.76 -18.01
C LEU A 13 -3.11 -30.31 -16.59
N THR A 14 -3.32 -31.26 -15.70
CA THR A 14 -2.79 -31.41 -14.35
C THR A 14 -1.30 -31.10 -14.28
N GLY A 15 -0.89 -30.33 -13.26
CA GLY A 15 0.49 -30.17 -12.86
C GLY A 15 0.60 -29.88 -11.36
N CYS A 16 0.30 -30.89 -10.53
CA CYS A 16 0.61 -30.85 -9.09
C CYS A 16 2.09 -31.22 -8.91
N THR A 17 2.93 -30.24 -8.55
CA THR A 17 4.31 -30.52 -8.13
C THR A 17 4.34 -30.76 -6.62
N LEU A 18 4.07 -32.00 -6.21
CA LEU A 18 4.43 -32.49 -4.87
C LEU A 18 5.89 -32.95 -4.94
N LEU A 19 6.82 -32.12 -4.48
CA LEU A 19 8.16 -32.61 -4.17
C LEU A 19 8.17 -33.25 -2.77
N PRO A 20 8.75 -34.46 -2.65
CA PRO A 20 8.78 -35.22 -1.41
C PRO A 20 9.62 -34.56 -0.32
N SER A 21 9.08 -34.59 0.90
CA SER A 21 9.79 -34.41 2.15
C SER A 21 10.95 -35.41 2.25
N LYS A 22 12.19 -34.94 2.42
CA LYS A 22 13.31 -35.82 2.79
C LYS A 22 13.25 -36.12 4.29
N PRO A 23 13.26 -37.40 4.70
CA PRO A 23 13.35 -37.79 6.10
C PRO A 23 14.78 -37.67 6.64
N SER A 24 14.82 -37.63 7.96
CA SER A 24 15.94 -37.39 8.85
C SER A 24 16.99 -38.51 8.86
N THR A 25 18.24 -38.08 9.06
CA THR A 25 19.32 -38.71 9.87
C THR A 25 19.96 -40.03 9.40
N THR A 26 21.26 -39.96 9.10
CA THR A 26 22.36 -40.87 9.53
C THR A 26 23.68 -40.15 9.15
N ASP A 27 24.34 -39.46 10.10
CA ASP A 27 25.46 -39.94 10.92
C ASP A 27 26.81 -40.09 10.15
N ASN A 28 27.66 -39.06 10.18
CA ASN A 28 29.05 -39.12 10.67
C ASN A 28 29.79 -37.76 10.49
N PRO A 29 30.79 -37.45 11.33
CA PRO A 29 31.35 -36.12 11.52
C PRO A 29 32.46 -35.83 10.50
N ILE A 30 32.61 -34.59 10.02
CA ILE A 30 33.92 -33.99 9.66
C ILE A 30 33.71 -32.52 9.19
N LYS A 31 34.41 -31.63 9.90
CA LYS A 31 34.85 -30.25 9.57
C LYS A 31 33.76 -29.22 9.19
N GLN A 32 33.44 -28.36 10.16
CA GLN A 32 32.79 -27.06 9.93
C GLN A 32 33.63 -26.21 8.96
N PRO A 33 33.09 -25.80 7.81
CA PRO A 33 33.57 -24.63 7.09
C PRO A 33 33.21 -23.36 7.89
N PRO A 34 33.97 -22.25 7.74
CA PRO A 34 33.72 -21.00 8.46
C PRO A 34 32.30 -20.47 8.17
N PRO A 35 31.66 -19.81 9.15
CA PRO A 35 30.29 -19.33 9.00
C PRO A 35 30.21 -18.35 7.83
N VAL A 36 29.44 -18.73 6.81
CA VAL A 36 28.97 -17.79 5.79
C VAL A 36 28.10 -16.79 6.53
N ILE A 37 28.59 -15.55 6.62
CA ILE A 37 27.84 -14.43 7.17
C ILE A 37 26.62 -14.25 6.29
N GLU A 38 25.49 -14.77 6.75
CA GLU A 38 24.18 -14.55 6.18
C GLU A 38 23.96 -13.03 6.23
N ARG A 39 24.04 -12.38 5.06
CA ARG A 39 23.80 -10.95 4.95
C ARG A 39 22.37 -10.71 5.39
N SER A 40 22.22 -10.08 6.55
CA SER A 40 20.92 -9.67 7.08
C SER A 40 20.15 -8.93 5.99
N PRO A 41 18.87 -9.29 5.74
CA PRO A 41 18.10 -8.64 4.70
C PRO A 41 17.99 -7.15 5.01
N THR A 42 18.44 -6.31 4.08
CA THR A 42 18.33 -4.85 4.16
C THR A 42 16.89 -4.48 4.47
N ALA A 43 16.66 -3.83 5.61
CA ALA A 43 15.32 -3.40 6.01
C ALA A 43 14.71 -2.51 4.92
N ALA A 44 13.43 -2.75 4.58
CA ALA A 44 12.73 -1.96 3.58
C ALA A 44 12.77 -0.46 3.93
N PRO A 45 12.97 0.44 2.96
CA PRO A 45 12.99 1.89 3.20
C PRO A 45 11.68 2.35 3.84
N ARG A 46 11.78 3.06 4.97
CA ARG A 46 10.61 3.67 5.62
C ARG A 46 10.20 4.94 4.84
N PRO A 47 8.89 5.22 4.71
CA PRO A 47 8.43 6.49 4.13
C PRO A 47 9.03 7.67 4.90
N ALA A 48 9.49 8.68 4.17
CA ALA A 48 9.98 9.92 4.77
C ALA A 48 8.83 10.61 5.55
N PRO A 49 9.13 11.25 6.69
CA PRO A 49 8.13 12.02 7.43
C PRO A 49 7.55 13.15 6.57
N VAL A 50 6.22 13.28 6.55
CA VAL A 50 5.50 14.31 5.80
C VAL A 50 4.67 15.15 6.76
N LYS A 51 4.96 16.45 6.87
CA LYS A 51 4.22 17.36 7.74
C LYS A 51 2.84 17.66 7.17
N LEU A 52 1.81 17.62 8.02
CA LEU A 52 0.45 17.98 7.63
C LEU A 52 0.18 19.43 8.00
N TYR A 53 -0.20 20.23 7.02
CA TYR A 53 -0.76 21.58 7.20
C TYR A 53 -2.27 21.50 7.06
N LYS A 54 -3.00 22.10 8.00
CA LYS A 54 -4.47 22.10 7.95
C LYS A 54 -5.04 23.32 7.25
N SER A 55 -4.22 24.35 7.09
CA SER A 55 -4.66 25.61 6.52
C SER A 55 -3.53 26.26 5.71
N ALA A 56 -3.91 27.07 4.72
CA ALA A 56 -2.95 27.71 3.82
C ALA A 56 -2.13 28.81 4.52
N GLU A 57 -2.66 29.37 5.60
CA GLU A 57 -2.02 30.42 6.40
C GLU A 57 -0.69 29.94 6.99
N GLU A 58 -0.58 28.65 7.32
CA GLU A 58 0.66 28.05 7.83
C GLU A 58 1.80 28.04 6.79
N LEU A 59 1.47 28.21 5.51
CA LEU A 59 2.40 28.28 4.39
C LEU A 59 2.74 29.71 3.97
N VAL A 60 2.05 30.72 4.51
CA VAL A 60 2.33 32.12 4.21
C VAL A 60 3.76 32.47 4.63
N GLY A 61 4.50 33.08 3.70
CA GLY A 61 5.91 33.42 3.90
C GLY A 61 6.88 32.24 3.83
N LYS A 62 6.41 31.01 3.57
CA LYS A 62 7.26 29.85 3.35
C LYS A 62 7.32 29.53 1.87
N PRO A 63 8.47 29.66 1.18
CA PRO A 63 8.57 29.24 -0.20
C PRO A 63 8.36 27.72 -0.29
N PHE A 64 7.44 27.29 -1.15
CA PHE A 64 7.18 25.88 -1.39
C PHE A 64 7.02 25.60 -2.88
N ARG A 65 7.30 24.36 -3.27
CA ARG A 65 7.00 23.84 -4.59
C ARG A 65 5.81 22.90 -4.48
N ASP A 66 4.80 23.10 -5.32
CA ASP A 66 3.71 22.15 -5.49
C ASP A 66 4.20 20.94 -6.32
N LEU A 67 3.95 19.74 -5.81
CA LEU A 67 4.28 18.47 -6.46
C LEU A 67 3.05 17.79 -7.05
N GLY A 68 1.84 18.28 -6.77
CA GLY A 68 0.58 17.76 -7.28
C GLY A 68 -0.38 17.33 -6.17
N GLU A 69 -1.58 16.94 -6.59
CA GLU A 69 -2.63 16.48 -5.68
C GLU A 69 -2.38 15.04 -5.21
N VAL A 70 -2.74 14.78 -3.96
CA VAL A 70 -2.68 13.47 -3.32
C VAL A 70 -3.98 13.17 -2.60
N SER A 71 -4.41 11.93 -2.69
CA SER A 71 -5.56 11.42 -1.96
C SER A 71 -5.19 10.18 -1.17
N GLY A 72 -5.93 9.88 -0.12
CA GLY A 72 -5.83 8.62 0.61
C GLY A 72 -7.17 8.20 1.13
N GLU A 73 -7.45 6.90 1.06
CA GLU A 73 -8.76 6.34 1.37
C GLU A 73 -8.71 5.20 2.37
N SER A 74 -9.78 5.03 3.15
CA SER A 74 -10.05 3.86 3.98
C SER A 74 -11.42 3.30 3.58
N CYS A 75 -11.42 2.14 2.95
CA CYS A 75 -12.61 1.46 2.47
C CYS A 75 -13.09 0.42 3.50
N GLN A 76 -14.40 0.41 3.76
CA GLN A 76 -15.12 -0.67 4.40
C GLN A 76 -15.90 -1.41 3.29
N SER A 77 -15.50 -2.62 2.94
CA SER A 77 -16.10 -3.35 1.82
C SER A 77 -17.49 -3.88 2.16
N THR A 78 -17.65 -4.42 3.36
CA THR A 78 -18.91 -4.98 3.88
C THR A 78 -19.26 -4.37 5.24
N VAL A 79 -20.53 -4.48 5.66
CA VAL A 79 -21.00 -3.92 6.94
C VAL A 79 -20.32 -4.57 8.15
N GLN A 80 -19.84 -5.81 7.98
CA GLN A 80 -19.13 -6.58 9.00
C GLN A 80 -17.66 -6.19 9.15
N ASP A 81 -17.08 -5.53 8.13
CA ASP A 81 -15.71 -5.03 8.21
C ASP A 81 -15.63 -3.83 9.15
N SER A 82 -14.41 -3.55 9.63
CA SER A 82 -14.15 -2.36 10.44
C SER A 82 -14.62 -1.09 9.74
N PRO A 83 -15.28 -0.14 10.45
CA PRO A 83 -15.71 1.12 9.87
C PRO A 83 -14.56 1.91 9.24
N PRO A 84 -14.83 2.72 8.20
CA PRO A 84 -13.80 3.52 7.56
C PRO A 84 -13.27 4.60 8.51
N SER A 85 -11.96 4.83 8.48
CA SER A 85 -11.30 5.77 9.39
C SER A 85 -10.62 6.92 8.64
N ILE A 86 -10.98 8.15 9.02
CA ILE A 86 -10.36 9.39 8.53
C ILE A 86 -8.87 9.45 8.90
N SER A 87 -8.48 8.91 10.07
CA SER A 87 -7.06 8.90 10.45
C SER A 87 -6.24 7.99 9.55
N THR A 88 -6.80 6.84 9.15
CA THR A 88 -6.18 5.90 8.20
C THR A 88 -6.09 6.52 6.81
N ALA A 89 -7.18 7.13 6.32
CA ALA A 89 -7.21 7.83 5.03
C ALA A 89 -6.14 8.92 4.95
N ARG A 90 -6.07 9.78 5.97
CA ARG A 90 -5.06 10.86 6.10
C ARG A 90 -3.64 10.33 6.13
N LYS A 91 -3.38 9.23 6.87
CA LYS A 91 -2.06 8.60 6.91
C LYS A 91 -1.66 8.04 5.54
N ARG A 92 -2.60 7.39 4.82
CA ARG A 92 -2.37 6.88 3.46
C ARG A 92 -2.07 8.00 2.47
N MET A 93 -2.78 9.13 2.57
CA MET A 93 -2.51 10.34 1.80
C MET A 93 -1.08 10.85 2.05
N GLN A 94 -0.66 10.97 3.32
CA GLN A 94 0.70 11.39 3.67
C GLN A 94 1.77 10.43 3.13
N ILE A 95 1.52 9.12 3.18
CA ILE A 95 2.44 8.11 2.62
C ILE A 95 2.55 8.27 1.09
N ARG A 96 1.43 8.50 0.38
CA ARG A 96 1.44 8.78 -1.06
C ARG A 96 2.23 10.04 -1.40
N ALA A 97 2.06 11.11 -0.63
CA ALA A 97 2.87 12.32 -0.77
C ALA A 97 4.37 12.06 -0.55
N SER A 98 4.73 11.20 0.41
CA SER A 98 6.11 10.78 0.64
C SER A 98 6.73 10.12 -0.60
N TYR A 99 5.97 9.28 -1.32
CA TYR A 99 6.42 8.68 -2.57
C TYR A 99 6.63 9.70 -3.69
N MET A 100 5.94 10.84 -3.64
CA MET A 100 6.16 11.99 -4.53
C MET A 100 7.36 12.85 -4.11
N LYS A 101 8.12 12.43 -3.08
CA LYS A 101 9.23 13.19 -2.48
C LYS A 101 8.78 14.52 -1.86
N ALA A 102 7.52 14.59 -1.43
CA ALA A 102 7.01 15.70 -0.65
C ALA A 102 7.51 15.62 0.79
N ASN A 103 7.73 16.77 1.42
CA ASN A 103 7.99 16.86 2.86
C ASN A 103 6.77 17.40 3.63
N ALA A 104 5.74 17.84 2.92
CA ALA A 104 4.51 18.37 3.47
C ALA A 104 3.28 18.02 2.62
N VAL A 105 2.11 18.05 3.26
CA VAL A 105 0.80 18.03 2.59
C VAL A 105 -0.06 19.14 3.16
N LEU A 106 -0.66 19.95 2.30
CA LEU A 106 -1.77 20.82 2.64
C LEU A 106 -3.06 20.02 2.53
N LEU A 107 -3.72 19.78 3.66
CA LEU A 107 -5.00 19.08 3.70
C LEU A 107 -6.11 20.01 3.19
N HIS A 108 -6.91 19.52 2.25
CA HIS A 108 -8.11 20.23 1.78
C HIS A 108 -9.32 19.78 2.58
N GLU A 109 -9.70 18.52 2.41
CA GLU A 109 -10.90 17.95 3.01
C GLU A 109 -10.71 16.47 3.34
N CYS A 110 -11.46 16.02 4.34
CA CYS A 110 -11.64 14.61 4.66
C CYS A 110 -13.13 14.35 4.92
N GLU A 111 -13.70 13.38 4.24
CA GLU A 111 -15.12 13.05 4.35
C GLU A 111 -15.35 11.53 4.33
N ILE A 112 -16.51 11.12 4.85
CA ILE A 112 -16.98 9.73 4.79
C ILE A 112 -18.17 9.68 3.85
N GLN A 113 -18.02 8.91 2.76
CA GLN A 113 -19.06 8.68 1.77
C GLN A 113 -19.62 7.27 1.90
N SER A 114 -20.92 7.10 1.67
CA SER A 114 -21.58 5.78 1.65
C SER A 114 -21.98 5.41 0.23
N GLY A 115 -22.03 4.12 -0.09
CA GLY A 115 -22.49 3.64 -1.40
C GLY A 115 -21.50 3.88 -2.54
N VAL A 116 -20.20 3.89 -2.24
CA VAL A 116 -19.15 4.02 -3.26
C VAL A 116 -18.94 2.65 -3.95
N PRO A 117 -18.75 2.58 -5.27
CA PRO A 117 -18.50 1.30 -5.94
C PRO A 117 -17.33 0.53 -5.31
N GLY A 118 -17.60 -0.67 -4.79
CA GLY A 118 -16.61 -1.51 -4.13
C GLY A 118 -16.45 -1.29 -2.61
N CYS A 119 -17.10 -0.27 -2.03
CA CYS A 119 -17.08 0.01 -0.60
C CYS A 119 -18.50 0.29 -0.08
N TYR A 120 -18.92 -0.42 0.97
CA TYR A 120 -20.13 -0.06 1.70
C TYR A 120 -20.05 1.39 2.20
N GLN A 121 -18.93 1.74 2.84
CA GLN A 121 -18.57 3.10 3.20
C GLN A 121 -17.07 3.36 2.97
N GLN A 122 -16.70 4.60 2.70
CA GLN A 122 -15.33 4.98 2.42
C GLN A 122 -15.02 6.34 3.03
N ALA A 123 -13.93 6.42 3.80
CA ALA A 123 -13.33 7.68 4.20
C ALA A 123 -12.30 8.09 3.15
N VAL A 124 -12.35 9.32 2.65
CA VAL A 124 -11.39 9.86 1.69
C VAL A 124 -10.84 11.17 2.24
N CYS A 125 -9.52 11.34 2.16
CA CYS A 125 -8.83 12.60 2.44
C CYS A 125 -8.08 13.05 1.20
N GLN A 126 -8.17 14.33 0.88
CA GLN A 126 -7.53 14.96 -0.29
C GLN A 126 -6.66 16.13 0.17
N GLY A 127 -5.57 16.36 -0.56
CA GLY A 127 -4.60 17.40 -0.24
C GLY A 127 -3.63 17.67 -1.38
N SER A 128 -2.84 18.72 -1.24
CA SER A 128 -1.73 19.02 -2.15
C SER A 128 -0.41 18.57 -1.53
N ALA A 129 0.39 17.80 -2.26
CA ALA A 129 1.72 17.40 -1.85
C ALA A 129 2.72 18.52 -2.16
N LEU A 130 3.43 18.98 -1.12
CA LEU A 130 4.30 20.14 -1.21
C LEU A 130 5.73 19.78 -0.80
N ASN A 131 6.68 20.49 -1.41
CA ASN A 131 8.05 20.55 -0.92
C ASN A 131 8.32 21.96 -0.39
N VAL A 132 8.20 22.14 0.92
CA VAL A 132 8.42 23.40 1.62
C VAL A 132 9.92 23.55 1.90
N SER A 133 10.51 24.65 1.44
CA SER A 133 11.92 24.94 1.69
C SER A 133 12.09 25.61 3.05
N SER A 134 12.99 25.07 3.87
CA SER A 134 13.47 25.73 5.09
C SER A 134 14.48 26.79 4.67
N LYS A 135 14.04 28.03 4.45
CA LYS A 135 14.92 29.17 4.21
C LYS A 135 14.95 30.07 5.43
#